data_AF-A0A9X9A7C5-F1
#
_entry.id   AF-A0A9X9A7C5-F1
#
_cell.length_a   1.000
_cell.length_b   1.000
_cell.length_c   1.000
_cell.angle_alpha   90.00
_cell.angle_beta   90.00
_cell.angle_gamma   90.00
#
_symmetry.space_group_name_H-M   'P 1'
#
loop_
_entity.id
_entity.type
_entity.pdbx_description
1 polymer ?
#
loop_
_entity_poly.entity_id
_entity_poly.type
_entity_poly.pdbx_seq_one_letter_code
_entity_poly.pdbx_strand_id
1 'polypeptide(L)'
;LVNATRAINPFLTYLAYFSFEAKRDGTLKEPTETAKIANIATQGQTIPMLVITNIENGNFSADLTSVILRDATIQNKFITNILQTAEKYGMRDIHFDFESVAPEDREAYNRFLRNVKTRLPSGYTLSTTLVPKTSSNQKGKFFEAHDYKAQGQIVDFVVIMTYDWGWQGGPPMAISPIGPVKEVL
;
A
#
# COMPACT_ATOMS: atom_id res chain seq x y z
N LEU A 1 15.52 -16.02 -0.47
CA LEU A 1 14.44 -15.17 -1.01
C LEU A 1 13.98 -15.64 -2.39
N VAL A 2 14.76 -15.43 -3.46
CA VAL A 2 14.34 -15.73 -4.87
C VAL A 2 13.77 -17.13 -5.10
N ASN A 3 14.38 -18.19 -4.55
CA ASN A 3 13.88 -19.55 -4.75
C ASN A 3 12.51 -19.79 -4.10
N ALA A 4 12.28 -19.25 -2.90
CA ALA A 4 10.98 -19.33 -2.24
C ALA A 4 9.93 -18.54 -3.03
N THR A 5 10.28 -17.35 -3.55
CA THR A 5 9.41 -16.57 -4.43
C THR A 5 8.98 -17.38 -5.64
N ARG A 6 9.90 -18.06 -6.33
CA ARG A 6 9.57 -18.94 -7.47
C ARG A 6 8.67 -20.11 -7.08
N ALA A 7 8.92 -20.73 -5.94
CA ALA A 7 8.14 -21.88 -5.47
C ALA A 7 6.70 -21.49 -5.13
N ILE A 8 6.47 -20.27 -4.63
CA ILE A 8 5.15 -19.79 -4.23
C ILE A 8 4.38 -19.17 -5.42
N ASN A 9 5.08 -18.59 -6.40
CA ASN A 9 4.46 -17.84 -7.50
C ASN A 9 3.28 -18.55 -8.21
N PRO A 10 3.32 -19.87 -8.49
CA PRO A 10 2.19 -20.56 -9.13
C PRO A 10 0.87 -20.51 -8.35
N PHE A 11 0.91 -20.16 -7.07
CA PHE A 11 -0.27 -20.05 -6.19
C PHE A 11 -0.76 -18.60 -6.03
N LEU A 12 -0.12 -17.63 -6.69
CA LEU A 12 -0.36 -16.21 -6.49
C LEU A 12 -1.13 -15.57 -7.64
N THR A 13 -2.18 -14.83 -7.29
CA THR A 13 -2.77 -13.81 -8.18
C THR A 13 -1.87 -12.58 -8.27
N TYR A 14 -1.33 -12.15 -7.14
CA TYR A 14 -0.46 -10.98 -7.02
C TYR A 14 0.84 -11.29 -6.28
N LEU A 15 1.94 -10.69 -6.71
CA LEU A 15 3.21 -10.69 -5.98
C LEU A 15 3.55 -9.27 -5.53
N ALA A 16 3.57 -9.04 -4.22
CA ALA A 16 3.87 -7.75 -3.60
C ALA A 16 5.34 -7.67 -3.18
N TYR A 17 6.19 -6.97 -3.95
CA TYR A 17 7.59 -6.77 -3.56
C TYR A 17 7.75 -5.50 -2.73
N PHE A 18 7.95 -5.69 -1.42
CA PHE A 18 8.00 -4.61 -0.44
C PHE A 18 9.41 -3.99 -0.34
N SER A 19 9.60 -2.69 -0.58
CA SER A 19 8.66 -1.72 -1.17
C SER A 19 9.43 -0.62 -1.90
N PHE A 20 8.70 0.18 -2.68
CA PHE A 20 9.17 1.47 -3.16
C PHE A 20 8.88 2.54 -2.09
N GLU A 21 9.93 3.16 -1.56
CA GLU A 21 9.76 4.23 -0.57
C GLU A 21 9.46 5.55 -1.28
N ALA A 22 8.33 6.18 -0.96
CA ALA A 22 8.02 7.53 -1.41
C ALA A 22 9.05 8.54 -0.88
N LYS A 23 9.33 9.59 -1.65
CA LYS A 23 10.21 10.70 -1.25
C LYS A 23 9.46 12.02 -1.31
N ARG A 24 9.86 12.95 -0.45
CA ARG A 24 9.21 14.26 -0.27
C ARG A 24 9.21 15.11 -1.55
N ASP A 25 10.08 14.84 -2.51
CA ASP A 25 10.13 15.51 -3.80
C ASP A 25 9.27 14.83 -4.89
N GLY A 26 8.49 13.81 -4.52
CA GLY A 26 7.64 13.04 -5.42
C GLY A 26 8.38 11.95 -6.21
N THR A 27 9.62 11.62 -5.88
CA THR A 27 10.31 10.43 -6.45
C THR A 27 10.03 9.17 -5.64
N LEU A 28 10.45 8.02 -6.19
CA LEU A 28 10.39 6.71 -5.55
C LEU A 28 11.81 6.16 -5.42
N LYS A 29 12.15 5.62 -4.25
CA LYS A 29 13.35 4.80 -4.09
C LYS A 29 12.99 3.35 -4.39
N GLU A 30 13.53 2.85 -5.49
CA GLU A 30 13.30 1.49 -5.97
C GLU A 30 14.04 0.44 -5.10
N PRO A 31 13.40 -0.69 -4.73
CA PRO A 31 14.08 -1.78 -4.06
C PRO A 31 15.00 -2.53 -5.04
N THR A 32 16.05 -3.15 -4.51
CA THR A 32 17.05 -3.86 -5.34
C THR A 32 16.40 -4.99 -6.16
N GLU A 33 16.95 -5.28 -7.34
CA GLU A 33 16.54 -6.40 -8.19
C GLU A 33 15.04 -6.41 -8.60
N THR A 34 14.35 -5.27 -8.58
CA THR A 34 12.92 -5.17 -8.93
C THR A 34 12.58 -5.86 -10.25
N ALA A 35 13.36 -5.61 -11.32
CA ALA A 35 13.12 -6.22 -12.63
C ALA A 35 13.09 -7.76 -12.55
N LYS A 36 13.99 -8.36 -11.77
CA LYS A 36 14.07 -9.82 -11.61
C LYS A 36 12.86 -10.36 -10.87
N ILE A 37 12.38 -9.67 -9.83
CA ILE A 37 11.21 -10.09 -9.06
C ILE A 37 9.92 -9.92 -9.88
N ALA A 38 9.77 -8.80 -10.58
CA ALA A 38 8.65 -8.57 -11.49
C ALA A 38 8.59 -9.64 -12.60
N ASN A 39 9.74 -10.00 -13.18
CA ASN A 39 9.82 -11.05 -14.19
C ASN A 39 9.43 -12.44 -13.66
N ILE A 40 9.73 -12.75 -12.39
CA ILE A 40 9.27 -14.02 -11.80
C ILE A 40 7.74 -14.06 -11.75
N ALA A 41 7.09 -12.97 -11.33
CA ALA A 41 5.64 -12.89 -11.29
C ALA A 41 5.01 -13.09 -12.67
N THR A 42 5.44 -12.29 -13.65
CA THR A 42 4.83 -12.26 -14.98
C THR A 42 4.97 -13.57 -15.73
N GLN A 43 6.09 -14.29 -15.58
CA GLN A 43 6.28 -15.62 -16.20
C GLN A 43 5.30 -16.67 -15.65
N GLY A 44 4.79 -16.50 -14.43
CA GLY A 44 3.76 -17.36 -13.85
C GLY A 44 2.34 -16.83 -13.98
N GLN A 45 2.10 -15.81 -14.81
CA GLN A 45 0.80 -15.12 -14.94
C GLN A 45 0.32 -14.43 -13.65
N THR A 46 1.23 -14.21 -12.69
CA THR A 46 1.00 -13.44 -11.48
C THR A 46 1.23 -11.96 -11.79
N ILE A 47 0.39 -11.08 -11.25
CA ILE A 47 0.54 -9.63 -11.40
C ILE A 47 1.55 -9.11 -10.35
N PRO A 48 2.71 -8.56 -10.73
CA PRO A 48 3.55 -7.86 -9.76
C PRO A 48 2.86 -6.55 -9.34
N MET A 49 2.75 -6.30 -8.03
CA MET A 49 2.21 -5.05 -7.49
C MET A 49 3.32 -4.02 -7.35
N LEU A 50 3.03 -2.75 -7.67
CA LEU A 50 3.86 -1.63 -7.29
C LEU A 50 3.50 -1.21 -5.85
N VAL A 51 4.19 -1.79 -4.87
CA VAL A 51 3.98 -1.52 -3.44
C VAL A 51 4.70 -0.24 -3.05
N ILE A 52 3.95 0.76 -2.60
CA ILE A 52 4.48 2.10 -2.28
C ILE A 52 4.22 2.40 -0.80
N THR A 53 5.30 2.69 -0.07
CA THR A 53 5.23 3.00 1.36
C THR A 53 5.68 4.42 1.65
N ASN A 54 5.21 4.99 2.76
CA ASN A 54 5.70 6.25 3.33
C ASN A 54 6.78 6.01 4.40
N ILE A 55 7.68 5.07 4.16
CA ILE A 55 8.80 4.78 5.05
C ILE A 55 9.96 5.76 4.77
N GLU A 56 10.45 6.41 5.82
CA GLU A 56 11.72 7.13 5.82
C GLU A 56 12.50 6.79 7.10
N ASN A 57 13.81 6.57 6.98
CA ASN A 57 14.67 6.19 8.11
C ASN A 57 14.14 4.97 8.89
N GLY A 58 13.59 3.98 8.18
CA GLY A 58 13.10 2.72 8.74
C GLY A 58 11.75 2.78 9.46
N ASN A 59 11.05 3.92 9.45
CA ASN A 59 9.73 4.07 10.08
C ASN A 59 8.72 4.72 9.14
N PHE A 60 7.45 4.41 9.31
CA PHE A 60 6.36 5.13 8.64
C PHE A 60 6.29 6.59 9.11
N SER A 61 6.12 7.52 8.17
CA SER A 61 6.16 8.96 8.43
C SER A 61 4.89 9.68 7.98
N ALA A 62 4.19 10.24 8.97
CA ALA A 62 3.04 11.10 8.74
C ALA A 62 3.42 12.32 7.90
N ASP A 63 4.53 12.98 8.25
CA ASP A 63 5.01 14.20 7.58
C ASP A 63 5.31 13.96 6.09
N LEU A 64 5.86 12.79 5.75
CA LEU A 64 6.08 12.41 4.36
C LEU A 64 4.75 12.35 3.59
N THR A 65 3.73 11.68 4.13
CA THR A 65 2.40 11.66 3.50
C THR A 65 1.77 13.05 3.45
N SER A 66 1.90 13.87 4.48
CA SER A 66 1.38 15.24 4.48
C SER A 66 1.94 16.07 3.31
N VAL A 67 3.23 15.94 3.01
CA VAL A 67 3.85 16.59 1.84
C VAL A 67 3.21 16.09 0.54
N ILE A 68 3.15 14.78 0.33
CA ILE A 68 2.59 14.16 -0.88
C ILE A 68 1.09 14.50 -1.07
N LEU A 69 0.33 14.55 0.03
CA LEU A 69 -1.13 14.69 0.00
C LEU A 69 -1.60 16.14 -0.12
N ARG A 70 -0.79 17.10 0.35
CA ARG A 70 -1.17 18.53 0.41
C ARG A 70 -0.56 19.37 -0.70
N ASP A 71 0.58 19.00 -1.27
CA ASP A 71 1.22 19.74 -2.37
C ASP A 71 0.85 19.14 -3.74
N ALA A 72 0.09 19.89 -4.53
CA ALA A 72 -0.38 19.44 -5.84
C ALA A 72 0.76 19.23 -6.87
N THR A 73 1.83 20.02 -6.78
CA THR A 73 2.97 19.91 -7.70
C THR A 73 3.72 18.60 -7.43
N ILE A 74 4.00 18.34 -6.15
CA ILE A 74 4.65 17.10 -5.72
C ILE A 74 3.75 15.90 -6.02
N GLN A 75 2.44 15.98 -5.75
CA GLN A 75 1.50 14.91 -6.02
C GLN A 75 1.44 14.54 -7.51
N ASN A 76 1.41 15.53 -8.41
CA ASN A 76 1.39 15.27 -9.86
C ASN A 76 2.70 14.61 -10.35
N LYS A 77 3.85 15.05 -9.83
CA LYS A 77 5.15 14.42 -10.12
C LYS A 77 5.18 12.98 -9.58
N PHE A 78 4.67 12.78 -8.36
CA PHE A 78 4.60 11.46 -7.72
C PHE A 78 3.75 10.48 -8.52
N ILE A 79 2.54 10.88 -8.94
CA ILE A 79 1.68 10.03 -9.77
C ILE A 79 2.34 9.73 -11.12
N THR A 80 3.00 10.70 -11.75
CA THR A 80 3.74 10.46 -13.00
C THR A 80 4.84 9.42 -12.82
N ASN A 81 5.65 9.53 -11.76
CA ASN A 81 6.71 8.56 -11.46
C ASN A 81 6.14 7.16 -11.19
N ILE A 82 5.04 7.07 -10.44
CA ILE A 82 4.33 5.80 -10.19
C ILE A 82 3.94 5.11 -11.50
N LEU A 83 3.28 5.84 -12.41
CA LEU A 83 2.78 5.27 -13.66
C LEU A 83 3.92 4.85 -14.58
N GLN A 84 4.99 5.65 -14.68
CA GLN A 84 6.18 5.29 -15.47
C GLN A 84 6.91 4.07 -14.89
N THR A 85 7.04 3.99 -13.57
CA THR A 85 7.62 2.81 -12.89
C THR A 85 6.76 1.57 -13.11
N ALA A 86 5.43 1.71 -13.01
CA ALA A 86 4.49 0.63 -13.18
C ALA A 86 4.54 0.07 -14.62
N GLU A 87 4.58 0.95 -15.62
CA GLU A 87 4.75 0.59 -17.03
C GLU A 87 6.08 -0.12 -17.27
N LYS A 88 7.19 0.42 -16.75
CA LYS A 88 8.54 -0.15 -16.88
C LYS A 88 8.62 -1.60 -16.41
N TYR A 89 7.90 -1.95 -15.34
CA TYR A 89 7.95 -3.28 -14.73
C TYR A 89 6.71 -4.14 -14.97
N GLY A 90 5.76 -3.68 -15.78
CA GLY A 90 4.50 -4.38 -16.02
C GLY A 90 3.65 -4.57 -14.75
N MET A 91 3.77 -3.65 -13.78
CA MET A 91 3.05 -3.73 -12.51
C MET A 91 1.65 -3.14 -12.66
N ARG A 92 0.68 -4.02 -12.93
CA ARG A 92 -0.69 -3.62 -13.26
C ARG A 92 -1.56 -3.27 -12.05
N ASP A 93 -1.05 -3.45 -10.84
CA ASP A 93 -1.70 -2.97 -9.61
C ASP A 93 -0.81 -1.95 -8.90
N ILE A 94 -1.36 -0.78 -8.59
CA ILE A 94 -0.72 0.26 -7.80
C ILE A 94 -1.22 0.12 -6.37
N HIS A 95 -0.33 -0.24 -5.45
CA HIS A 95 -0.68 -0.52 -4.07
C HIS A 95 -0.08 0.52 -3.12
N PHE A 96 -0.93 1.26 -2.41
CA PHE A 96 -0.48 2.19 -1.38
C PHE A 96 -0.57 1.56 0.01
N ASP A 97 0.61 1.32 0.58
CA ASP A 97 0.78 0.96 1.97
C ASP A 97 1.21 2.20 2.76
N PHE A 98 0.28 3.15 2.87
CA PHE A 98 0.48 4.36 3.67
C PHE A 98 -0.06 4.13 5.07
N GLU A 99 0.84 4.04 6.04
CA GLU A 99 0.53 3.90 7.45
C GLU A 99 0.93 5.14 8.25
N SER A 100 0.37 5.29 9.46
CA SER A 100 0.61 6.46 10.32
C SER A 100 0.30 7.81 9.65
N VAL A 101 -0.61 7.82 8.67
CA VAL A 101 -1.09 9.04 8.02
C VAL A 101 -1.78 9.93 9.06
N ALA A 102 -1.49 11.23 9.04
CA ALA A 102 -2.06 12.16 10.00
C ALA A 102 -3.60 12.16 9.93
N PRO A 103 -4.33 12.14 11.07
CA PRO A 103 -5.80 12.14 11.08
C PRO A 103 -6.44 13.24 10.22
N GLU A 104 -5.86 14.44 10.26
CA GLU A 104 -6.30 15.60 9.49
C GLU A 104 -6.13 15.42 7.97
N ASP A 105 -5.31 14.47 7.52
CA ASP A 105 -5.11 14.14 6.11
C ASP A 105 -6.09 13.09 5.58
N ARG A 106 -7.05 12.60 6.37
CA ARG A 106 -8.05 11.60 5.94
C ARG A 106 -8.66 11.92 4.57
N GLU A 107 -9.19 13.13 4.38
CA GLU A 107 -9.83 13.48 3.10
C GLU A 107 -8.80 13.84 2.02
N ALA A 108 -7.62 14.32 2.40
CA ALA A 108 -6.52 14.51 1.45
C ALA A 108 -6.08 13.16 0.86
N TYR A 109 -6.04 12.10 1.67
CA TYR A 109 -5.74 10.76 1.23
C TYR A 109 -6.83 10.20 0.31
N ASN A 110 -8.11 10.34 0.68
CA ASN A 110 -9.24 9.96 -0.18
C ASN A 110 -9.17 10.66 -1.55
N ARG A 111 -8.91 11.98 -1.58
CA ARG A 111 -8.77 12.75 -2.82
C ARG A 111 -7.56 12.30 -3.64
N PHE A 112 -6.43 12.01 -3.00
CA PHE A 112 -5.26 11.44 -3.68
C PHE A 112 -5.59 10.10 -4.36
N LEU A 113 -6.27 9.18 -3.67
CA LEU A 113 -6.67 7.90 -4.25
C LEU A 113 -7.60 8.08 -5.46
N ARG A 114 -8.57 9.01 -5.39
CA ARG A 114 -9.39 9.37 -6.56
C ARG A 114 -8.54 9.91 -7.71
N ASN A 115 -7.55 10.76 -7.40
CA ASN A 115 -6.65 11.32 -8.40
C ASN A 115 -5.80 10.25 -9.10
N VAL A 116 -5.34 9.24 -8.37
CA VAL A 116 -4.63 8.09 -8.95
C VAL A 116 -5.60 7.27 -9.80
N LYS A 117 -6.76 6.89 -9.24
CA LYS A 117 -7.78 6.06 -9.90
C LYS A 117 -8.20 6.62 -11.26
N THR A 118 -8.39 7.93 -11.38
CA THR A 118 -8.78 8.59 -12.65
C THR A 118 -7.67 8.65 -13.70
N ARG A 119 -6.41 8.43 -13.31
CA ARG A 119 -5.23 8.47 -14.18
C ARG A 119 -4.67 7.10 -14.51
N LEU A 120 -5.26 6.03 -13.98
CA LEU A 120 -4.82 4.67 -14.28
C LEU A 120 -5.00 4.37 -15.79
N PRO A 121 -4.01 3.72 -16.43
CA PRO A 121 -4.18 3.16 -17.75
C PRO A 121 -5.27 2.09 -17.77
N SER A 122 -5.83 1.82 -18.95
CA SER A 122 -6.78 0.72 -19.12
C SER A 122 -6.15 -0.61 -18.68
N GLY A 123 -6.91 -1.39 -17.90
CA GLY A 123 -6.46 -2.70 -17.40
C GLY A 123 -5.54 -2.65 -16.17
N TYR A 124 -5.36 -1.48 -15.55
CA TYR A 124 -4.69 -1.32 -14.26
C TYR A 124 -5.71 -1.25 -13.10
N THR A 125 -5.28 -1.66 -11.92
CA THR A 125 -6.03 -1.58 -10.67
C THR A 125 -5.31 -0.71 -9.63
N LEU A 126 -6.06 -0.25 -8.64
CA LEU A 126 -5.58 0.47 -7.47
C LEU A 126 -6.00 -0.28 -6.21
N SER A 127 -5.09 -0.40 -5.25
CA SER A 127 -5.35 -1.02 -3.96
C SER A 127 -4.68 -0.28 -2.81
N THR A 128 -5.16 -0.51 -1.57
CA THR A 128 -4.61 0.12 -0.36
C THR A 128 -4.50 -0.86 0.81
N THR A 129 -3.55 -0.60 1.70
CA THR A 129 -3.51 -1.22 3.03
C THR A 129 -4.45 -0.51 4.00
N LEU A 130 -5.15 -1.28 4.84
CA LEU A 130 -5.97 -0.77 5.93
C LEU A 130 -5.55 -1.36 7.28
N VAL A 131 -5.33 -0.50 8.27
CA VAL A 131 -5.24 -0.92 9.68
C VAL A 131 -6.56 -1.56 10.12
N PRO A 132 -6.54 -2.62 10.95
CA PRO A 132 -7.77 -3.32 11.36
C PRO A 132 -8.67 -2.44 12.24
N LYS A 133 -9.96 -2.37 11.90
CA LYS A 133 -11.00 -1.66 12.68
C LYS A 133 -12.26 -2.51 12.80
N THR A 134 -12.92 -2.41 13.95
CA THR A 134 -14.24 -3.00 14.21
C THR A 134 -15.35 -1.93 14.22
N SER A 135 -15.00 -0.64 14.26
CA SER A 135 -15.98 0.46 14.12
C SER A 135 -15.36 1.76 13.61
N SER A 136 -16.21 2.65 13.07
CA SER A 136 -15.82 4.02 12.67
C SER A 136 -15.51 4.93 13.86
N ASN A 137 -15.78 4.50 15.09
CA ASN A 137 -15.47 5.26 16.31
C ASN A 137 -14.01 5.12 16.73
N GLN A 138 -13.26 4.17 16.14
CA GLN A 138 -11.79 4.12 16.30
C GLN A 138 -11.15 5.28 15.55
N LYS A 139 -10.72 6.28 16.32
CA LYS A 139 -10.16 7.56 15.87
C LYS A 139 -8.73 7.75 16.35
N GLY A 140 -8.13 8.90 16.00
CA GLY A 140 -6.77 9.24 16.38
C GLY A 140 -5.72 8.71 15.40
N LYS A 141 -4.45 8.96 15.75
CA LYS A 141 -3.27 8.82 14.88
C LYS A 141 -3.21 7.51 14.09
N PHE A 142 -3.58 6.40 14.72
CA PHE A 142 -3.43 5.07 14.12
C PHE A 142 -4.55 4.71 13.14
N PHE A 143 -5.73 5.30 13.28
CA PHE A 143 -6.93 4.81 12.62
C PHE A 143 -7.53 5.83 11.67
N GLU A 144 -7.63 7.10 12.09
CA GLU A 144 -8.61 8.02 11.52
C GLU A 144 -8.43 8.32 10.03
N ALA A 145 -7.19 8.34 9.54
CA ALA A 145 -6.90 8.56 8.12
C ALA A 145 -7.32 7.41 7.19
N HIS A 146 -7.53 6.20 7.73
CA HIS A 146 -7.95 5.02 6.96
C HIS A 146 -9.48 4.95 6.92
N ASP A 147 -10.07 5.64 5.93
CA ASP A 147 -11.52 5.73 5.74
C ASP A 147 -12.04 4.54 4.92
N TYR A 148 -12.47 3.48 5.61
CA TYR A 148 -12.93 2.24 4.98
C TYR A 148 -14.05 2.48 3.95
N LYS A 149 -15.02 3.33 4.29
CA LYS A 149 -16.17 3.58 3.40
C LYS A 149 -15.74 4.34 2.16
N ALA A 150 -14.96 5.41 2.32
CA ALA A 150 -14.52 6.19 1.18
C ALA A 150 -13.55 5.40 0.30
N GLN A 151 -12.55 4.74 0.89
CA GLN A 151 -11.56 3.98 0.13
C GLN A 151 -12.19 2.80 -0.60
N GLY A 152 -13.12 2.06 0.04
CA GLY A 152 -13.83 0.94 -0.60
C GLY A 152 -14.74 1.34 -1.78
N GLN A 153 -15.04 2.64 -1.96
CA GLN A 153 -15.73 3.16 -3.14
C GLN A 153 -14.77 3.58 -4.27
N ILE A 154 -13.46 3.69 -3.98
CA ILE A 154 -12.45 4.23 -4.90
C ILE A 154 -11.56 3.11 -5.45
N VAL A 155 -11.06 2.24 -4.57
CA VAL A 155 -10.04 1.23 -4.90
C VAL A 155 -10.70 -0.08 -5.36
N ASP A 156 -9.95 -0.87 -6.12
CA ASP A 156 -10.43 -2.15 -6.65
C ASP A 156 -10.38 -3.25 -5.57
N PHE A 157 -9.42 -3.19 -4.65
CA PHE A 157 -9.39 -4.02 -3.44
C PHE A 157 -8.60 -3.36 -2.30
N VAL A 158 -8.80 -3.86 -1.08
CA VAL A 158 -8.04 -3.46 0.11
C VAL A 158 -7.35 -4.67 0.73
N VAL A 159 -6.20 -4.45 1.37
CA VAL A 159 -5.52 -5.43 2.20
C VAL A 159 -5.65 -4.98 3.65
N ILE A 160 -6.45 -5.69 4.44
CA ILE A 160 -6.63 -5.37 5.85
C ILE A 160 -5.58 -6.14 6.66
N MET A 161 -4.82 -5.44 7.51
CA MET A 161 -3.76 -6.03 8.33
C MET A 161 -4.31 -6.74 9.56
N THR A 162 -5.07 -7.82 9.36
CA THR A 162 -5.66 -8.63 10.44
C THR A 162 -4.63 -9.59 11.04
N TYR A 163 -3.56 -9.04 11.62
CA TYR A 163 -2.50 -9.74 12.35
C TYR A 163 -1.86 -8.80 13.39
N ASP A 164 -0.81 -9.26 14.08
CA ASP A 164 -0.06 -8.52 15.11
C ASP A 164 -0.86 -8.09 16.36
N TRP A 165 -1.86 -8.89 16.77
CA TRP A 165 -2.38 -8.79 18.15
C TRP A 165 -1.30 -9.22 19.15
N GLY A 166 -0.73 -10.41 18.95
CA GLY A 166 0.57 -10.77 19.50
C GLY A 166 1.65 -10.31 18.55
N TRP A 167 2.47 -9.35 18.98
CA TRP A 167 3.50 -8.72 18.16
C TRP A 167 4.86 -8.74 18.87
N GLN A 168 5.94 -8.54 18.11
CA GLN A 168 7.32 -8.73 18.57
C GLN A 168 7.73 -7.90 19.81
N GLY A 169 7.08 -6.75 20.06
CA GLY A 169 7.32 -5.90 21.24
C GLY A 169 6.26 -6.03 22.33
N GLY A 170 5.28 -6.92 22.17
CA GLY A 170 4.17 -7.13 23.09
C GLY A 170 4.33 -8.37 23.98
N PRO A 171 3.36 -8.61 24.90
CA PRO A 171 3.29 -9.86 25.65
C PRO A 171 2.93 -11.06 24.73
N PRO A 172 3.28 -12.30 25.10
CA PRO A 172 2.99 -13.48 24.29
C PRO A 172 1.48 -13.73 24.19
N MET A 173 0.97 -13.80 22.96
CA MET A 173 -0.39 -14.20 22.61
C MET A 173 -0.45 -14.64 21.14
N ALA A 174 -1.63 -15.06 20.66
CA ALA A 174 -1.81 -15.39 19.25
C ALA A 174 -1.54 -14.17 18.35
N ILE A 175 -0.83 -14.37 17.23
CA ILE A 175 -0.52 -13.30 16.26
C ILE A 175 -1.81 -12.80 15.60
N SER A 176 -2.69 -13.70 15.18
CA SER A 176 -3.95 -13.43 14.50
C SER A 176 -5.12 -14.22 15.10
N PRO A 177 -5.59 -13.87 16.32
CA PRO A 177 -6.70 -14.57 16.96
C PRO A 177 -7.99 -14.45 16.12
N ILE A 178 -8.63 -15.60 15.85
CA ILE A 178 -9.76 -15.68 14.90
C ILE A 178 -10.98 -14.84 15.29
N GLY A 179 -11.21 -14.61 16.59
CA GLY A 179 -12.30 -13.75 17.08
C GLY A 179 -12.14 -12.30 16.61
N PRO A 180 -11.06 -11.60 17.02
CA PRO A 180 -10.77 -10.25 16.55
C PRO A 180 -10.65 -10.13 15.03
N VAL A 181 -10.09 -11.12 14.33
CA VAL A 181 -10.08 -11.14 12.85
C VAL A 181 -11.50 -11.11 12.30
N LYS A 182 -12.41 -11.93 12.84
CA LYS A 182 -13.81 -11.98 12.43
C LYS A 182 -14.57 -10.69 12.72
N GLU A 183 -14.22 -9.96 13.77
CA GLU A 183 -14.87 -8.67 14.09
C GLU A 183 -14.45 -7.54 13.14
N VAL A 184 -13.29 -7.66 12.48
CA VAL A 184 -12.79 -6.67 11.52
C VAL A 184 -13.41 -6.85 10.13
N LEU A 185 -13.77 -8.09 9.75
CA LEU A 185 -14.34 -8.44 8.45
C LEU A 185 -15.86 -8.28 8.42
#